data_AF-A0A1G9UA92-F1
#
_entry.id   AF-A0A1G9UA92-F1
#
_cell.length_a   1.000
_cell.length_b   1.000
_cell.length_c   1.000
_cell.angle_alpha   90.00
_cell.angle_beta   90.00
_cell.angle_gamma   90.00
#
_symmetry.space_group_name_H-M   'P 1'
#
loop_
_entity.id
_entity.type
_entity.pdbx_description
1 polymer ?
#
loop_
_entity_poly.entity_id
_entity_poly.type
_entity_poly.pdbx_seq_one_letter_code
_entity_poly.pdbx_strand_id
1 'polypeptide(L)'
;MDRPVEASTRSTAGHFVLLLSAGLLGGLVGCGSDEDQARWSAQKVIAARMKDPDSAKFRDVYTVDAPSTLPNTRRIAVCGVVDGKNSFGTYTGGDRFVVLQSFDSKFNTQDTVTAEVEPADRRATPDSRKAGMPATVYESVYWNRYCVDASHPPTFTGI
;
A
#
# COMPACT_ATOMS: atom_id res chain seq x y z
N MET A 1 -23.50 72.73 -33.33
CA MET A 1 -24.93 72.69 -33.65
C MET A 1 -25.00 72.24 -35.11
N ASP A 2 -25.55 71.12 -35.55
CA ASP A 2 -26.65 70.27 -35.08
C ASP A 2 -26.39 68.79 -35.44
N ARG A 3 -26.93 67.84 -34.66
CA ARG A 3 -27.27 66.48 -35.11
C ARG A 3 -28.70 66.52 -35.66
N PRO A 4 -29.10 65.66 -36.60
CA PRO A 4 -29.89 64.47 -36.21
C PRO A 4 -29.73 63.29 -37.20
N VAL A 5 -30.30 62.08 -37.11
CA VAL A 5 -30.92 61.18 -36.10
C VAL A 5 -31.03 59.81 -36.83
N GLU A 6 -30.97 58.72 -36.08
CA GLU A 6 -31.08 57.29 -36.47
C GLU A 6 -32.41 56.83 -37.10
N ALA A 7 -32.37 55.70 -37.81
CA ALA A 7 -33.42 54.67 -37.92
C ALA A 7 -32.72 53.32 -38.24
N SER A 8 -32.65 52.29 -37.38
CA SER A 8 -33.65 51.40 -36.74
C SER A 8 -34.16 50.23 -37.63
N THR A 9 -33.80 49.00 -37.20
CA THR A 9 -34.39 47.65 -37.47
C THR A 9 -34.24 47.05 -38.90
N ARG A 10 -34.03 45.74 -39.14
CA ARG A 10 -34.41 44.52 -38.41
C ARG A 10 -33.59 43.28 -38.87
N SER A 11 -33.50 42.33 -37.94
CA SER A 11 -33.02 40.94 -37.97
C SER A 11 -33.43 40.07 -39.17
N THR A 12 -32.48 39.28 -39.69
CA THR A 12 -32.72 37.95 -40.27
C THR A 12 -31.66 36.95 -39.83
N ALA A 13 -32.13 35.78 -39.41
CA ALA A 13 -31.40 34.72 -38.76
C ALA A 13 -30.37 34.03 -39.67
N GLY A 14 -29.19 33.76 -39.13
CA GLY A 14 -28.12 33.00 -39.77
C GLY A 14 -27.82 31.68 -39.05
N HIS A 15 -28.33 30.59 -39.63
CA HIS A 15 -27.72 29.27 -39.83
C HIS A 15 -26.91 28.58 -38.70
N PHE A 16 -27.47 27.43 -38.27
CA PHE A 16 -26.81 26.16 -37.95
C PHE A 16 -25.63 26.16 -36.95
N VAL A 17 -25.95 25.94 -35.66
CA VAL A 17 -25.02 25.33 -34.70
C VAL A 17 -25.45 23.89 -34.47
N LEU A 18 -24.74 22.94 -35.09
CA LEU A 18 -24.89 21.51 -34.84
C LEU A 18 -24.01 21.09 -33.66
N LEU A 19 -24.69 20.43 -32.72
CA LEU A 19 -24.27 19.72 -31.51
C LEU A 19 -23.05 18.79 -31.68
N LEU A 20 -22.27 18.61 -30.60
CA LEU A 20 -21.78 17.31 -30.07
C LEU A 20 -20.71 17.53 -28.99
N SER A 21 -21.12 17.91 -27.78
CA SER A 21 -20.25 17.76 -26.59
C SER A 21 -20.27 16.29 -26.15
N ALA A 22 -19.43 15.47 -26.78
CA ALA A 22 -19.10 14.13 -26.32
C ALA A 22 -18.38 14.24 -24.97
N GLY A 23 -19.14 14.08 -23.88
CA GLY A 23 -18.60 13.97 -22.53
C GLY A 23 -17.68 12.76 -22.46
N LEU A 24 -16.39 13.05 -22.28
CA LEU A 24 -15.30 12.11 -22.08
C LEU A 24 -15.64 11.17 -20.90
N LEU A 25 -16.14 9.98 -21.21
CA LEU A 25 -16.14 8.85 -20.27
C LEU A 25 -14.69 8.44 -20.06
N GLY A 26 -14.01 9.12 -19.14
CA GLY A 26 -12.67 8.79 -18.68
C GLY A 26 -12.67 7.36 -18.13
N GLY A 27 -12.07 6.44 -18.89
CA GLY A 27 -11.86 5.07 -18.44
C GLY A 27 -10.98 5.09 -17.19
N LEU A 28 -11.55 4.65 -16.07
CA LEU A 28 -10.77 4.22 -14.91
C LEU A 28 -10.14 2.86 -15.22
N VAL A 29 -9.22 2.82 -16.20
CA VAL A 29 -8.40 1.63 -16.42
C VAL A 29 -7.22 1.72 -15.46
N GLY A 30 -7.48 1.40 -14.20
CA GLY A 30 -6.43 1.20 -13.21
C GLY A 30 -5.80 -0.17 -13.41
N CYS A 31 -4.88 -0.33 -14.35
CA CYS A 31 -3.92 -1.43 -14.31
C CYS A 31 -2.88 -1.10 -13.23
N GLY A 32 -3.18 -1.43 -11.97
CA GLY A 32 -2.18 -1.43 -10.91
C GLY A 32 -1.22 -2.60 -11.10
N SER A 33 0.07 -2.41 -10.80
CA SER A 33 1.03 -3.51 -10.80
C SER A 33 0.73 -4.50 -9.65
N ASP A 34 1.26 -5.73 -9.73
CA ASP A 34 1.17 -6.70 -8.63
C ASP A 34 1.72 -6.13 -7.32
N GLU A 35 2.74 -5.26 -7.39
CA GLU A 35 3.33 -4.60 -6.23
C GLU A 35 2.40 -3.55 -5.62
N ASP A 36 1.70 -2.77 -6.43
CA ASP A 36 0.73 -1.79 -5.93
C ASP A 36 -0.46 -2.50 -5.29
N GLN A 37 -0.94 -3.57 -5.93
CA GLN A 37 -1.96 -4.45 -5.39
C GLN A 37 -1.50 -5.12 -4.09
N ALA A 38 -0.24 -5.56 -4.03
CA ALA A 38 0.35 -6.14 -2.83
C ALA A 38 0.36 -5.14 -1.68
N ARG A 39 0.91 -3.94 -1.90
CA ARG A 39 0.98 -2.88 -0.88
C ARG A 39 -0.41 -2.53 -0.35
N TRP A 40 -1.38 -2.29 -1.23
CA TRP A 40 -2.74 -1.92 -0.85
C TRP A 40 -3.42 -2.99 0.00
N SER A 41 -3.35 -4.24 -0.43
CA SER A 41 -4.00 -5.36 0.27
C SER A 41 -3.29 -5.68 1.59
N ALA A 42 -1.96 -5.62 1.65
CA ALA A 42 -1.19 -5.80 2.87
C ALA A 42 -1.56 -4.76 3.93
N GLN A 43 -1.62 -3.47 3.57
CA GLN A 43 -2.04 -2.40 4.47
C GLN A 43 -3.46 -2.64 5.02
N LYS A 44 -4.39 -3.09 4.16
CA LYS A 44 -5.74 -3.46 4.62
C LYS A 44 -5.75 -4.62 5.61
N VAL A 45 -4.97 -5.66 5.35
CA VAL A 45 -4.87 -6.82 6.26
C VAL A 45 -4.30 -6.40 7.61
N ILE A 46 -3.27 -5.55 7.63
CA ILE A 46 -2.69 -5.04 8.88
C ILE A 46 -3.68 -4.14 9.61
N ALA A 47 -4.29 -3.16 8.94
CA ALA A 47 -5.26 -2.24 9.53
C ALA A 47 -6.44 -2.99 10.17
N ALA A 48 -6.97 -4.02 9.49
CA ALA A 48 -8.09 -4.82 10.00
C ALA A 48 -7.78 -5.59 11.30
N ARG A 49 -6.50 -5.77 11.64
CA ARG A 49 -6.06 -6.42 12.89
C ARG A 49 -5.81 -5.42 14.02
N MET A 50 -5.80 -4.12 13.72
CA MET A 50 -5.58 -3.08 14.70
C MET A 50 -6.84 -2.83 15.54
N LYS A 51 -6.64 -2.23 16.72
CA LYS A 51 -7.74 -1.89 17.62
C LYS A 51 -8.74 -0.90 17.00
N ASP A 52 -8.22 0.07 16.26
CA ASP A 52 -8.97 1.06 15.48
C ASP A 52 -8.42 1.04 14.04
N PRO A 53 -9.02 0.25 13.13
CA PRO A 53 -8.53 0.10 11.75
C PRO A 53 -8.41 1.41 10.98
N ASP A 54 -9.33 2.35 11.19
CA ASP A 54 -9.36 3.63 10.47
C ASP A 54 -8.27 4.60 10.96
N SER A 55 -7.64 4.30 12.09
CA SER A 55 -6.52 5.07 12.61
C SER A 55 -5.15 4.63 12.07
N ALA A 56 -5.11 3.55 11.29
CA ALA A 56 -3.86 2.99 10.79
C ALA A 56 -3.11 4.01 9.92
N LYS A 57 -1.85 4.27 10.27
CA LYS A 57 -0.92 5.10 9.49
C LYS A 57 0.29 4.28 9.13
N PHE A 58 0.52 4.13 7.84
CA PHE A 58 1.63 3.36 7.30
C PHE A 58 2.75 4.27 6.84
N ARG A 59 3.99 3.88 7.10
CA ARG A 59 5.20 4.56 6.64
C ARG A 59 6.28 3.55 6.29
N ASP A 60 7.25 4.01 5.50
CA ASP A 60 8.40 3.21 5.06
C ASP A 60 7.96 1.86 4.45
N VAL A 61 6.91 1.89 3.62
CA VAL A 61 6.33 0.68 3.01
C VAL A 61 7.05 0.34 1.72
N TYR A 62 7.58 -0.87 1.63
CA TYR A 62 8.28 -1.39 0.46
C TYR A 62 7.93 -2.85 0.20
N THR A 63 8.34 -3.33 -0.97
CA THR A 63 8.12 -4.71 -1.43
C THR A 63 9.45 -5.40 -1.70
N VAL A 64 9.53 -6.68 -1.33
CA VAL A 64 10.68 -7.55 -1.60
C VAL A 64 10.16 -8.83 -2.25
N ASP A 65 10.78 -9.24 -3.35
CA ASP A 65 10.47 -10.54 -3.96
C ASP A 65 10.92 -11.67 -3.02
N ALA A 66 9.98 -12.56 -2.70
CA ALA A 66 10.23 -13.70 -1.84
C ALA A 66 10.37 -14.99 -2.68
N PRO A 67 11.25 -15.91 -2.29
CA PRO A 67 11.37 -17.19 -2.98
C PRO A 67 10.05 -17.96 -3.04
N SER A 68 9.72 -18.47 -4.22
CA SER A 68 8.60 -19.37 -4.46
C SER A 68 9.10 -20.65 -5.12
N THR A 69 8.62 -21.80 -4.63
CA THR A 69 8.90 -23.12 -5.20
C THR A 69 7.74 -23.64 -6.04
N LEU A 70 6.64 -22.89 -6.13
CA LEU A 70 5.44 -23.28 -6.86
C LEU A 70 5.47 -22.69 -8.28
N PRO A 71 5.16 -23.48 -9.31
CA PRO A 71 5.13 -23.00 -10.69
C PRO A 71 4.01 -21.96 -10.87
N ASN A 72 4.27 -20.92 -11.66
CA ASN A 72 3.33 -19.81 -11.90
C ASN A 72 2.97 -19.00 -10.65
N THR A 73 3.63 -19.23 -9.51
CA THR A 73 3.40 -18.48 -8.28
C THR A 73 4.55 -17.54 -7.99
N ARG A 74 4.30 -16.24 -8.00
CA ARG A 74 5.21 -15.22 -7.45
C ARG A 74 4.88 -15.01 -5.97
N ARG A 75 5.89 -14.78 -5.14
CA ARG A 75 5.67 -14.33 -3.75
C ARG A 75 6.28 -12.96 -3.56
N ILE A 76 5.53 -12.07 -2.92
CA ILE A 76 5.95 -10.70 -2.60
C ILE A 76 5.75 -10.51 -1.11
N ALA A 77 6.79 -10.06 -0.42
CA ALA A 77 6.70 -9.58 0.94
C ALA A 77 6.49 -8.06 0.91
N VAL A 78 5.48 -7.58 1.63
CA VAL A 78 5.26 -6.16 1.90
C VAL A 78 5.71 -5.89 3.33
N CYS A 79 6.66 -4.98 3.47
CA CYS A 79 7.27 -4.64 4.75
C CYS A 79 7.10 -3.16 5.02
N GLY A 80 7.05 -2.78 6.29
CA GLY A 80 7.01 -1.37 6.67
C GLY A 80 6.71 -1.17 8.14
N VAL A 81 6.26 0.03 8.48
CA VAL A 81 5.91 0.43 9.85
C VAL A 81 4.46 0.88 9.89
N VAL A 82 3.75 0.51 10.96
CA VAL A 82 2.38 0.92 11.23
C VAL A 82 2.26 1.60 12.59
N ASP A 83 1.53 2.71 12.60
CA ASP A 83 1.07 3.42 13.78
C ASP A 83 -0.46 3.34 13.87
N GLY A 84 -1.04 3.33 15.07
CA GLY A 84 -2.50 3.39 15.23
C GLY A 84 -2.95 3.72 16.64
N LYS A 85 -4.23 4.04 16.79
CA LYS A 85 -4.81 4.38 18.10
C LYS A 85 -5.05 3.12 18.93
N ASN A 86 -4.72 3.22 20.22
CA ASN A 86 -5.13 2.24 21.21
C ASN A 86 -6.53 2.56 21.77
N SER A 87 -7.01 1.75 22.73
CA SER A 87 -8.31 1.94 23.37
C SER A 87 -8.51 3.29 24.09
N PHE A 88 -7.44 4.06 24.32
CA PHE A 88 -7.48 5.38 24.93
C PHE A 88 -7.44 6.52 23.90
N GLY A 89 -7.52 6.20 22.60
CA GLY A 89 -7.53 7.18 21.52
C GLY A 89 -6.18 7.83 21.22
N THR A 90 -5.12 7.40 21.89
CA THR A 90 -3.75 7.89 21.67
C THR A 90 -3.06 7.02 20.62
N TYR A 91 -2.27 7.66 19.74
CA TYR A 91 -1.42 6.93 18.81
C TYR A 91 -0.31 6.21 19.56
N THR A 92 -0.24 4.90 19.36
CA THR A 92 0.86 4.02 19.76
C THR A 92 1.34 3.30 18.51
N GLY A 93 2.62 3.00 18.41
CA GLY A 93 3.14 2.32 17.24
C GLY A 93 4.63 2.52 17.06
N GLY A 94 5.04 2.57 15.80
CA GLY A 94 6.38 2.26 15.35
C GLY A 94 6.58 0.76 15.17
N ASP A 95 5.48 -0.01 15.13
CA ASP A 95 5.54 -1.46 15.02
C ASP A 95 5.80 -1.83 13.56
N ARG A 96 6.84 -2.64 13.36
CA ARG A 96 7.15 -3.19 12.05
C ARG A 96 6.06 -4.19 11.65
N PHE A 97 5.76 -4.30 10.37
CA PHE A 97 4.90 -5.35 9.85
C PHE A 97 5.53 -6.05 8.66
N VAL A 98 5.18 -7.32 8.48
CA VAL A 98 5.50 -8.14 7.30
C VAL A 98 4.22 -8.80 6.82
N VAL A 99 3.90 -8.66 5.54
CA VAL A 99 2.82 -9.42 4.89
C VAL A 99 3.42 -10.17 3.71
N LEU A 100 3.39 -11.49 3.74
CA LEU A 100 3.79 -12.32 2.61
C LEU A 100 2.56 -12.68 1.79
N GLN A 101 2.58 -12.41 0.50
CA GLN A 101 1.49 -12.69 -0.41
C GLN A 101 1.97 -13.56 -1.55
N SER A 102 1.07 -14.40 -2.07
CA SER A 102 1.30 -15.21 -3.26
C SER A 102 0.35 -14.79 -4.37
N PHE A 103 0.90 -14.66 -5.57
CA PHE A 103 0.19 -14.36 -6.80
C PHE A 103 0.32 -15.55 -7.73
N ASP A 104 -0.78 -16.22 -8.04
CA ASP A 104 -0.80 -17.33 -9.00
C ASP A 104 -1.30 -16.82 -10.35
N SER A 105 -0.42 -16.81 -11.35
CA SER A 105 -0.75 -16.28 -12.68
C SER A 105 -1.59 -17.24 -13.52
N LYS A 106 -1.66 -18.53 -13.15
CA LYS A 106 -2.51 -19.51 -13.85
C LYS A 106 -3.97 -19.34 -13.44
N PHE A 107 -4.23 -19.09 -12.16
CA PHE A 107 -5.59 -18.92 -11.63
C PHE A 107 -5.97 -17.45 -11.43
N ASN A 108 -5.03 -16.52 -11.64
CA ASN A 108 -5.20 -15.09 -11.39
C ASN A 108 -5.70 -14.80 -9.96
N THR A 109 -5.10 -15.49 -8.98
CA THR A 109 -5.46 -15.35 -7.56
C THR A 109 -4.36 -14.66 -6.78
N GLN A 110 -4.77 -13.97 -5.73
CA GLN A 110 -3.89 -13.34 -4.75
C GLN A 110 -4.28 -13.84 -3.36
N ASP A 111 -3.33 -14.43 -2.64
CA ASP A 111 -3.53 -14.95 -1.29
C ASP A 111 -2.56 -14.32 -0.31
N THR A 112 -3.03 -14.06 0.92
CA THR A 112 -2.16 -13.67 2.03
C THR A 112 -1.66 -14.93 2.73
N VAL A 113 -0.36 -15.19 2.63
CA VAL A 113 0.30 -16.37 3.22
C VAL A 113 0.56 -16.14 4.71
N THR A 114 1.08 -14.97 5.06
CA THR A 114 1.24 -14.54 6.46
C THR A 114 1.10 -13.02 6.53
N ALA A 115 0.67 -12.53 7.69
CA ALA A 115 0.68 -11.12 8.00
C ALA A 115 1.00 -11.01 9.49
N GLU A 116 2.09 -10.34 9.85
CA GLU A 116 2.56 -10.25 11.22
C GLU A 116 2.95 -8.81 11.53
N VAL A 117 2.51 -8.33 12.68
CA VAL A 117 2.97 -7.08 13.30
C VAL A 117 3.96 -7.46 14.39
N GLU A 118 5.05 -6.71 14.51
CA GLU A 118 6.07 -6.95 15.52
C GLU A 118 5.43 -6.96 16.92
N PRO A 119 5.63 -8.03 17.71
CA PRO A 119 5.12 -8.06 19.07
C PRO A 119 5.96 -7.15 19.97
N ALA A 120 5.34 -6.65 21.05
CA ALA A 120 6.05 -5.85 22.07
C ALA A 120 7.18 -6.63 22.79
N ASP A 121 7.12 -7.97 22.77
CA ASP A 121 8.17 -8.82 23.32
C ASP A 121 9.41 -8.81 22.42
N ARG A 122 10.47 -8.16 22.91
CA ARG A 122 11.76 -8.06 22.21
C ARG A 122 12.82 -9.03 22.73
N ARG A 123 12.43 -10.12 23.41
CA ARG A 123 13.42 -11.11 23.86
C ARG A 123 14.18 -11.71 22.68
N ALA A 124 15.51 -11.72 22.78
CA ALA A 124 16.36 -12.40 21.82
C ALA A 124 16.15 -13.92 21.85
N THR A 125 16.25 -14.58 20.70
CA THR A 125 16.31 -16.05 20.67
C THR A 125 17.63 -16.54 21.29
N PRO A 126 17.66 -17.70 21.96
CA PRO A 126 18.89 -18.23 22.56
C PRO A 126 20.05 -18.34 21.57
N ASP A 127 19.76 -18.80 20.35
CA ASP A 127 20.77 -19.01 19.31
C ASP A 127 21.34 -17.69 18.80
N SER A 128 20.49 -16.69 18.56
CA SER A 128 20.94 -15.37 18.07
C SER A 128 21.77 -14.63 19.12
N ARG A 129 21.39 -14.75 20.39
CA ARG A 129 22.18 -14.24 21.52
C ARG A 129 23.56 -14.90 21.58
N LYS A 130 23.62 -16.23 21.45
CA LYS A 130 24.88 -16.97 21.42
C LYS A 130 25.76 -16.57 20.23
N ALA A 131 25.16 -16.23 19.10
CA ALA A 131 25.85 -15.76 17.90
C ALA A 131 26.35 -14.30 17.97
N GLY A 132 26.05 -13.57 19.05
CA GLY A 132 26.45 -12.16 19.21
C GLY A 132 25.63 -11.18 18.37
N MET A 133 24.54 -11.63 17.77
CA MET A 133 23.62 -10.82 16.95
C MET A 133 22.20 -11.08 17.45
N PRO A 134 21.78 -10.48 18.59
CA PRO A 134 20.54 -10.84 19.26
C PRO A 134 19.33 -10.43 18.41
N ALA A 135 18.70 -11.40 17.77
CA ALA A 135 17.46 -11.23 17.00
C ALA A 135 16.27 -11.71 17.81
N THR A 136 15.14 -11.01 17.70
CA THR A 136 13.86 -11.51 18.21
C THR A 136 13.35 -12.68 17.35
N VAL A 137 12.32 -13.38 17.83
CA VAL A 137 11.60 -14.38 17.01
C VAL A 137 11.02 -13.71 15.76
N TYR A 138 10.43 -12.53 15.92
CA TYR A 138 9.86 -11.77 14.81
C TYR A 138 10.92 -11.44 13.74
N GLU A 139 12.09 -10.99 14.18
CA GLU A 139 13.20 -10.68 13.27
C GLU A 139 13.70 -11.93 12.55
N SER A 140 13.86 -13.03 13.27
CA SER A 140 14.41 -14.27 12.71
C SER A 140 13.47 -14.94 11.72
N VAL A 141 12.16 -14.95 12.00
CA VAL A 141 11.17 -15.70 11.23
C VAL A 141 10.58 -14.89 10.09
N TYR A 142 10.37 -13.58 10.31
CA TYR A 142 9.66 -12.73 9.36
C TYR A 142 10.56 -11.65 8.78
N TRP A 143 11.07 -10.71 9.59
CA TRP A 143 11.73 -9.51 9.08
C TRP A 143 13.03 -9.83 8.31
N ASN A 144 14.02 -10.46 8.96
CA ASN A 144 15.31 -10.75 8.33
C ASN A 144 15.20 -11.79 7.21
N ARG A 145 14.08 -12.51 7.15
CA ARG A 145 13.81 -13.51 6.12
C ARG A 145 13.19 -12.91 4.86
N TYR A 146 12.32 -11.91 5.00
CA TYR A 146 11.46 -11.43 3.92
C TYR A 146 11.60 -9.94 3.61
N CYS A 147 12.18 -9.15 4.50
CA CYS A 147 12.26 -7.70 4.39
C CYS A 147 13.69 -7.20 4.17
N VAL A 148 14.59 -8.08 3.72
CA VAL A 148 16.00 -7.74 3.52
C VAL A 148 16.30 -7.64 2.03
N ASP A 149 16.84 -6.49 1.63
CA ASP A 149 17.37 -6.23 0.30
C ASP A 149 18.62 -5.32 0.39
N ALA A 150 19.09 -4.80 -0.75
CA ALA A 150 20.28 -3.95 -0.79
C ALA A 150 20.13 -2.61 -0.03
N SER A 151 18.90 -2.10 0.09
CA SER A 151 18.56 -0.84 0.75
C SER A 151 18.06 -1.04 2.19
N HIS A 152 17.60 -2.25 2.51
CA HIS A 152 17.00 -2.62 3.79
C HIS A 152 17.79 -3.78 4.43
N PRO A 153 18.83 -3.50 5.23
CA PRO A 153 19.64 -4.54 5.86
C PRO A 153 18.89 -5.27 6.99
N PRO A 154 19.35 -6.47 7.39
CA PRO A 154 18.77 -7.19 8.53
C PRO A 154 18.93 -6.40 9.84
N THR A 155 18.04 -6.71 10.78
CA THR A 155 17.93 -6.04 12.09
C THR A 155 18.09 -7.03 13.23
N PHE A 156 18.67 -6.58 14.34
CA PHE A 156 18.96 -7.38 15.52
C PHE A 156 18.67 -6.52 16.76
N THR A 157 17.41 -6.47 17.18
CA THR A 157 16.93 -5.62 18.28
C THR A 157 16.59 -6.39 19.55
N GLY A 158 16.96 -7.67 19.59
CA GLY A 158 16.72 -8.55 20.72
C GLY A 158 17.45 -8.08 21.99
N ILE A 159 16.74 -8.13 23.12
CA ILE A 159 17.27 -7.88 24.47
C ILE A 159 17.34 -9.16 25.30
#